data_AF-A0A6A4VH63-F1
#
_entry.id   AF-A0A6A4VH63-F1
#
_cell.length_a   1.000
_cell.length_b   1.000
_cell.length_c   1.000
_cell.angle_alpha   90.00
_cell.angle_beta   90.00
_cell.angle_gamma   90.00
#
_symmetry.space_group_name_H-M   'P 1'
#
loop_
_entity.id
_entity.type
_entity.pdbx_description
1 polymer ?
#
loop_
_entity_poly.entity_id
_entity_poly.type
_entity_poly.pdbx_seq_one_letter_code
_entity_poly.pdbx_strand_id
1 'polypeptide(L)'
;MVSSMLEATQALFAQVRDLEAGYTEQVTELALHVLEKVIRNDEDVDMPPETTELFTDKEVVMSLVTGSHDFHLQVLDGREDRMTSRVKTWLQNTIANLLQEEEKRNRDRVIEINHFLDKAARGTG
;
A
#
# COMPACT_ATOMS: atom_id res chain seq x y z
N MET A 1 -15.72 8.03 -7.92
CA MET A 1 -15.16 6.73 -8.35
C MET A 1 -13.72 6.55 -7.88
N VAL A 2 -12.75 7.38 -8.29
CA VAL A 2 -11.37 7.24 -7.79
C VAL A 2 -11.23 7.64 -6.31
N SER A 3 -11.86 8.74 -5.87
CA SER A 3 -11.88 9.14 -4.45
C SER A 3 -12.47 8.04 -3.56
N SER A 4 -13.66 7.54 -3.93
CA SER A 4 -14.35 6.47 -3.21
C SER A 4 -13.54 5.16 -3.15
N MET A 5 -12.76 4.85 -4.21
CA MET A 5 -11.85 3.71 -4.18
C MET A 5 -10.69 3.94 -3.21
N LEU A 6 -10.12 5.15 -3.20
CA LEU A 6 -9.02 5.51 -2.30
C LEU A 6 -9.47 5.41 -0.84
N GLU A 7 -10.62 6.02 -0.51
CA GLU A 7 -11.24 5.96 0.82
C GLU A 7 -11.48 4.52 1.27
N ALA A 8 -12.06 3.68 0.40
CA ALA A 8 -12.28 2.27 0.71
C ALA A 8 -10.95 1.53 0.95
N THR A 9 -9.91 1.85 0.20
CA THR A 9 -8.62 1.20 0.36
C THR A 9 -7.92 1.62 1.66
N GLN A 10 -7.98 2.91 2.02
CA GLN A 10 -7.48 3.40 3.31
C GLN A 10 -8.21 2.75 4.49
N ALA A 11 -9.53 2.59 4.37
CA ALA A 11 -10.34 1.88 5.37
C ALA A 11 -9.94 0.40 5.51
N LEU A 12 -9.53 -0.27 4.43
CA LEU A 12 -8.98 -1.63 4.50
C LEU A 12 -7.62 -1.65 5.20
N PHE A 13 -6.73 -0.70 4.92
CA PHE A 13 -5.44 -0.61 5.62
C PHE A 13 -5.62 -0.35 7.13
N ALA A 14 -6.61 0.45 7.53
CA ALA A 14 -6.97 0.60 8.94
C ALA A 14 -7.35 -0.73 9.58
N GLN A 15 -8.25 -1.50 8.94
CA GLN A 15 -8.62 -2.84 9.42
C GLN A 15 -7.43 -3.80 9.52
N VAL A 16 -6.49 -3.73 8.58
CA VAL A 16 -5.28 -4.56 8.62
C VAL A 16 -4.36 -4.15 9.78
N ARG A 17 -4.27 -2.86 10.11
CA ARG A 17 -3.54 -2.40 11.31
C ARG A 17 -4.18 -2.89 12.60
N ASP A 18 -5.50 -2.92 12.67
CA ASP A 18 -6.21 -3.48 13.84
C ASP A 18 -5.94 -4.98 13.98
N LEU A 19 -5.92 -5.73 12.87
CA LEU A 19 -5.54 -7.14 12.86
C LEU A 19 -4.09 -7.36 13.28
N GLU A 20 -3.17 -6.50 12.85
CA GLU A 20 -1.76 -6.55 13.23
C GLU A 20 -1.55 -6.27 14.73
N ALA A 21 -2.33 -5.33 15.30
CA ALA A 21 -2.33 -5.09 16.73
C ALA A 21 -2.80 -6.33 17.51
N GLY A 22 -3.91 -6.94 17.09
CA GLY A 22 -4.41 -8.19 17.70
C GLY A 22 -3.45 -9.37 17.53
N TYR A 23 -2.76 -9.47 16.40
CA TYR A 23 -1.69 -10.46 16.19
C TYR A 23 -0.54 -10.25 17.18
N THR A 24 -0.10 -9.01 17.35
CA THR A 24 0.99 -8.66 18.27
C THR A 24 0.63 -8.96 19.72
N GLU A 25 -0.61 -8.70 20.14
CA GLU A 25 -1.12 -9.07 21.46
C GLU A 25 -1.06 -10.59 21.69
N GLN A 26 -1.58 -11.39 20.75
CA GLN A 26 -1.56 -12.85 20.86
C GLN A 26 -0.15 -13.43 20.87
N VAL A 27 0.74 -12.90 20.01
CA VAL A 27 2.15 -13.30 19.99
C VAL A 27 2.84 -12.94 21.31
N THR A 28 2.52 -11.79 21.89
CA THR A 28 3.07 -11.38 23.20
C THR A 28 2.66 -12.38 24.29
N GLU A 29 1.38 -12.73 24.37
CA GLU A 29 0.88 -13.71 25.35
C GLU A 29 1.56 -15.08 25.19
N LEU A 30 1.64 -15.58 23.96
CA LEU A 30 2.29 -16.86 23.67
C LEU A 30 3.78 -16.83 23.99
N ALA A 31 4.48 -15.76 23.63
CA ALA A 31 5.92 -15.63 23.87
C ALA A 31 6.22 -15.56 25.38
N LEU A 32 5.41 -14.85 26.16
CA LEU A 32 5.56 -14.82 27.61
C LEU A 32 5.25 -16.18 28.24
N HIS A 33 4.23 -16.90 27.76
CA HIS A 33 3.93 -18.25 28.23
C HIS A 33 5.08 -19.23 27.96
N VAL A 34 5.69 -19.15 26.78
CA VAL A 34 6.88 -19.95 26.45
C VAL A 34 8.06 -19.56 27.34
N LEU A 35 8.33 -18.27 27.52
CA LEU A 35 9.38 -17.77 28.41
C LEU A 35 9.23 -18.33 29.83
N GLU A 36 8.01 -18.32 30.38
CA GLU A 36 7.76 -18.86 31.70
C GLU A 36 8.10 -20.35 31.82
N LYS A 37 7.78 -21.15 30.79
CA LYS A 37 8.14 -22.57 30.76
C LYS A 37 9.66 -22.77 30.65
N VAL A 38 10.34 -21.97 29.83
CA VAL A 38 11.80 -21.97 29.72
C VAL A 38 12.45 -21.67 31.08
N ILE A 39 11.99 -20.63 31.78
CA ILE A 39 12.50 -20.25 33.11
C ILE A 39 12.27 -21.36 34.15
N ARG A 40 11.13 -22.07 34.07
CA ARG A 40 10.83 -23.21 34.97
C ARG A 40 11.59 -24.48 34.61
N ASN A 41 12.38 -24.47 33.53
CA ASN A 41 13.10 -25.64 33.00
C ASN A 41 12.15 -26.83 32.77
N ASP A 42 10.97 -26.53 32.23
CA ASP A 42 9.91 -27.50 31.96
C ASP A 42 10.36 -28.49 30.87
N GLU A 43 10.28 -29.80 31.15
CA GLU A 43 10.83 -30.86 30.26
C GLU A 43 10.11 -30.91 28.89
N ASP A 44 8.93 -30.30 28.78
CA ASP A 44 8.10 -30.24 27.57
C ASP A 44 8.55 -29.15 26.56
N VAL A 45 9.54 -28.32 26.89
CA VAL A 45 10.04 -27.27 25.98
C VAL A 45 11.21 -27.79 25.15
N ASP A 46 10.90 -28.43 24.02
CA ASP A 46 11.88 -28.72 22.98
C ASP A 46 12.12 -27.48 22.13
N MET A 47 13.12 -26.68 22.49
CA MET A 47 13.46 -25.42 21.83
C MET A 47 14.77 -25.55 21.04
N PRO A 48 14.79 -25.20 19.74
CA PRO A 48 16.03 -25.11 18.98
C PRO A 48 17.06 -24.18 19.63
N PRO A 49 18.37 -24.48 19.53
CA PRO A 49 19.42 -23.62 20.06
C PRO A 49 19.34 -22.18 19.53
N GLU A 50 18.97 -22.03 18.26
CA GLU A 50 18.88 -20.73 17.57
C GLU A 50 17.76 -19.84 18.13
N THR A 51 16.73 -20.43 18.73
CA THR A 51 15.60 -19.68 19.32
C THR A 51 15.72 -19.54 20.83
N THR A 52 16.65 -20.27 21.46
CA THR A 52 16.86 -20.23 22.92
C THR A 52 17.30 -18.83 23.38
N GLU A 53 18.14 -18.16 22.59
CA GLU A 53 18.60 -16.78 22.88
C GLU A 53 17.45 -15.76 22.90
N LEU A 54 16.37 -16.03 22.16
CA LEU A 54 15.19 -15.15 22.10
C LEU A 54 14.40 -15.14 23.40
N PHE A 55 14.49 -16.22 24.20
CA PHE A 55 13.74 -16.41 25.45
C PHE A 55 14.64 -16.31 26.69
N THR A 56 15.67 -15.47 26.62
CA THR A 56 16.62 -15.24 27.73
C THR A 56 15.92 -14.57 28.92
N ASP A 57 15.18 -13.50 28.66
CA ASP A 57 14.41 -12.77 29.66
C ASP A 57 13.23 -12.04 29.01
N LYS A 58 12.39 -11.43 29.86
CA LYS A 58 11.20 -10.72 29.43
C LYS A 58 11.52 -9.49 28.58
N GLU A 59 12.59 -8.75 28.89
CA GLU A 59 12.94 -7.53 28.17
C GLU A 59 13.37 -7.85 26.73
N VAL A 60 14.16 -8.91 26.54
CA VAL A 60 14.56 -9.41 25.21
C VAL A 60 13.34 -9.81 24.39
N VAL A 61 12.46 -10.65 24.94
CA VAL A 61 11.23 -11.08 24.25
C VAL A 61 10.36 -9.88 23.85
N MET A 62 10.12 -8.96 24.78
CA MET A 62 9.29 -7.78 24.50
C MET A 62 9.93 -6.86 23.46
N SER A 63 11.26 -6.69 23.49
CA SER A 63 11.98 -5.89 22.50
C SER A 63 11.86 -6.48 21.10
N LEU A 64 11.97 -7.81 20.96
CA LEU A 64 11.82 -8.50 19.69
C LEU A 64 10.39 -8.42 19.15
N VAL A 65 9.39 -8.64 20.00
CA VAL A 65 7.97 -8.54 19.60
C VAL A 65 7.64 -7.11 19.16
N THR A 66 8.11 -6.10 19.91
CA THR A 66 7.94 -4.69 19.52
C THR A 66 8.62 -4.39 18.19
N GLY A 67 9.86 -4.86 17.99
CA GLY A 67 10.55 -4.69 16.71
C GLY A 67 9.85 -5.37 15.53
N SER A 68 9.26 -6.55 15.75
CA SER A 68 8.44 -7.24 14.75
C SER A 68 7.19 -6.44 14.40
N HIS A 69 6.50 -5.90 15.42
CA HIS A 69 5.32 -5.06 15.25
C HIS A 69 5.63 -3.80 14.44
N ASP A 70 6.68 -3.07 14.81
CA ASP A 70 7.13 -1.86 14.13
C ASP A 70 7.47 -2.15 12.65
N PHE A 71 8.15 -3.27 12.39
CA PHE A 71 8.48 -3.69 11.04
C PHE A 71 7.23 -4.01 10.20
N HIS A 72 6.25 -4.71 10.77
CA HIS A 72 4.99 -5.00 10.10
C HIS A 72 4.23 -3.71 9.76
N LEU A 73 4.13 -2.77 10.71
CA LEU A 73 3.52 -1.46 10.46
C LEU A 73 4.23 -0.68 9.36
N GLN A 74 5.57 -0.66 9.37
CA GLN A 74 6.36 -0.02 8.32
C GLN A 74 6.06 -0.60 6.92
N VAL A 75 5.93 -1.92 6.82
CA VAL A 75 5.57 -2.58 5.56
C VAL A 75 4.14 -2.21 5.12
N LEU A 76 3.20 -2.12 6.06
CA LEU A 76 1.83 -1.70 5.77
C LEU A 76 1.78 -0.26 5.26
N ASP A 77 2.43 0.66 5.96
CA ASP A 77 2.50 2.08 5.58
C ASP A 77 3.11 2.24 4.18
N GLY A 78 4.23 1.57 3.91
CA GLY A 78 4.87 1.60 2.59
C GLY A 78 3.98 1.05 1.47
N ARG A 79 3.13 0.07 1.77
CA ARG A 79 2.15 -0.47 0.80
C ARG A 79 1.00 0.51 0.56
N GLU A 80 0.48 1.12 1.62
CA GLU A 80 -0.61 2.11 1.52
C GLU A 80 -0.17 3.33 0.70
N ASP A 81 1.01 3.87 1.00
CA ASP A 81 1.59 5.01 0.29
C ASP A 81 1.83 4.71 -1.18
N ARG A 82 2.40 3.54 -1.48
CA ARG A 82 2.66 3.14 -2.87
C ARG A 82 1.37 3.05 -3.67
N MET A 83 0.33 2.48 -3.09
CA MET A 83 -0.98 2.37 -3.75
C MET A 83 -1.60 3.75 -3.97
N THR A 84 -1.64 4.58 -2.94
CA THR A 84 -2.16 5.96 -3.01
C THR A 84 -1.45 6.79 -4.06
N SER A 85 -0.11 6.74 -4.07
CA SER A 85 0.73 7.46 -5.04
C SER A 85 0.45 6.99 -6.47
N ARG A 86 0.42 5.68 -6.72
CA ARG A 86 0.16 5.12 -8.05
C ARG A 86 -1.21 5.52 -8.60
N VAL A 87 -2.24 5.52 -7.76
CA VAL A 87 -3.60 5.93 -8.16
C VAL A 87 -3.65 7.41 -8.52
N LYS A 88 -3.02 8.27 -7.70
CA LYS A 88 -2.93 9.71 -7.98
C LYS A 88 -2.19 9.99 -9.28
N THR A 89 -1.03 9.37 -9.48
CA THR A 89 -0.24 9.50 -10.72
C THR A 89 -1.01 8.99 -11.93
N TRP A 90 -1.68 7.84 -11.82
CA TRP A 90 -2.50 7.31 -12.90
C TRP A 90 -3.63 8.28 -13.30
N LEU A 91 -4.33 8.86 -12.32
CA LEU A 91 -5.40 9.83 -12.58
C LEU A 91 -4.87 11.08 -13.29
N GLN A 92 -3.75 11.63 -12.82
CA GLN A 92 -3.11 12.79 -13.43
C GLN A 92 -2.72 12.52 -14.89
N ASN A 93 -2.06 11.38 -15.14
CA ASN A 93 -1.64 11.00 -16.49
C ASN A 93 -2.85 10.77 -17.41
N THR A 94 -3.91 10.15 -16.89
CA THR A 94 -5.14 9.91 -17.66
C THR A 94 -5.79 11.22 -18.07
N ILE A 95 -5.90 12.19 -17.15
CA ILE A 95 -6.45 13.52 -17.46
C ILE A 95 -5.57 14.25 -18.49
N ALA A 96 -4.25 14.23 -18.31
CA ALA A 96 -3.32 14.90 -19.23
C ALA A 96 -3.42 14.33 -20.66
N ASN A 97 -3.48 13.00 -20.79
CA ASN A 97 -3.63 12.33 -22.08
C ASN A 97 -4.96 12.69 -22.75
N LEU A 98 -6.07 12.68 -22.00
CA LEU A 98 -7.38 13.05 -22.53
C LEU A 98 -7.41 14.50 -23.06
N LEU A 99 -6.80 15.43 -22.32
CA LEU A 99 -6.71 16.83 -22.75
C LEU A 99 -5.88 16.97 -24.03
N GLN A 100 -4.74 16.28 -24.11
CA GLN A 100 -3.89 16.30 -25.30
C GLN A 100 -4.60 15.70 -26.53
N GLU A 101 -5.35 14.62 -26.33
CA GLU A 101 -6.14 14.02 -27.40
C GLU A 101 -7.26 14.94 -27.88
N GLU A 102 -7.97 15.63 -26.97
CA GLU A 102 -9.00 16.61 -27.35
C GLU A 102 -8.41 17.81 -28.09
N GLU A 103 -7.27 18.34 -27.64
CA GLU A 103 -6.58 19.43 -28.33
C GLU A 103 -6.22 19.01 -29.77
N LYS A 104 -5.67 17.80 -29.94
CA LYS A 104 -5.35 17.26 -31.26
C LYS A 104 -6.58 17.09 -32.13
N ARG A 105 -7.65 16.48 -31.60
CA ARG A 105 -8.93 16.32 -32.32
C ARG A 105 -9.49 17.66 -32.79
N ASN A 106 -9.51 18.66 -31.91
CA ASN A 106 -10.00 19.99 -32.23
C ASN A 106 -9.15 20.65 -33.32
N ARG A 107 -7.81 20.59 -33.20
CA ARG A 107 -6.89 21.13 -34.20
C ARG A 107 -7.08 20.48 -35.57
N ASP A 108 -7.19 19.15 -35.61
CA ASP A 108 -7.40 18.39 -36.84
C ASP A 108 -8.74 18.79 -37.50
N ARG A 109 -9.80 18.98 -36.70
CA ARG A 109 -11.11 19.41 -37.19
C ARG A 109 -11.08 20.85 -37.74
N VAL A 110 -10.38 21.76 -37.09
CA VAL A 110 -10.19 23.14 -37.59
C VAL A 110 -9.44 23.15 -38.91
N ILE A 111 -8.38 22.34 -39.05
CA ILE A 111 -7.64 22.20 -40.30
C ILE A 111 -8.55 21.66 -41.41
N GLU A 112 -9.36 20.65 -41.10
CA GLU A 112 -10.32 20.07 -42.05
C GLU A 112 -11.33 21.10 -42.55
N ILE A 113 -11.90 21.91 -41.65
CA ILE A 113 -12.83 23.00 -42.01
C ILE A 113 -12.15 24.01 -42.94
N ASN A 114 -10.94 24.47 -42.59
CA ASN A 114 -10.20 25.41 -43.43
C ASN A 114 -9.93 24.84 -44.83
N HIS A 115 -9.56 23.56 -44.92
CA HIS A 115 -9.34 22.89 -46.20
C HIS A 115 -10.61 22.83 -47.07
N PHE A 116 -11.78 22.61 -46.46
CA PHE A 116 -13.05 22.65 -47.19
C PHE A 116 -13.39 24.06 -47.67
N LEU A 117 -13.16 25.09 -46.85
CA LEU A 117 -13.39 26.49 -47.23
C LEU A 117 -12.46 26.91 -48.39
N ASP A 118 -11.18 26.55 -48.34
CA ASP A 118 -10.21 26.84 -49.40
C ASP A 118 -10.59 26.19 -50.73
N LYS A 119 -11.07 24.94 -50.69
CA LYS A 119 -11.58 24.23 -51.88
C LYS A 119 -12.81 24.90 -52.46
N ALA A 120 -13.76 25.31 -51.61
CA ALA A 120 -14.97 25.99 -52.05
C ALA A 120 -14.65 27.34 -52.70
N ALA A 121 -13.72 28.11 -52.13
CA ALA A 121 -13.31 29.41 -52.67
C ALA A 121 -12.59 29.33 -54.03
N ARG A 122 -11.89 28.22 -54.31
CA ARG A 122 -11.20 28.00 -55.59
C ARG A 122 -12.10 27.42 -56.69
N GLY A 123 -13.26 26.87 -56.34
CA GLY A 123 -14.22 26.28 -57.30
C GLY A 123 -15.23 27.28 -57.89
N THR A 124 -15.20 28.54 -57.48
CA THR A 124 -16.10 29.61 -57.95
C THR A 124 -15.49 30.54 -59.01
N GLY A 125 -14.47 30.06 -59.75
CA GLY A 125 -13.84 30.75 -60.88
C GLY A 125 -14.16 30.11 -62.22
#